data_AF-A0A6B0XVU4-F1
#
_entry.id   AF-A0A6B0XVU4-F1
#
_cell.length_a   1.000
_cell.length_b   1.000
_cell.length_c   1.000
_cell.angle_alpha   90.00
_cell.angle_beta   90.00
_cell.angle_gamma   90.00
#
_symmetry.space_group_name_H-M   'P 1'
#
loop_
_entity.id
_entity.type
_entity.pdbx_description
1 polymer ?
#
loop_
_entity_poly.entity_id
_entity_poly.type
_entity_poly.pdbx_seq_one_letter_code
_entity_poly.pdbx_strand_id
1 'polypeptide(L)'
;MENSVAVRDRGFGKTLRRDRWWVPPLSVALGLGLFGGYATWAVLQGGNYFADPYLSPLYSPCIAASCPEQIRLLGIEWWPFSPAILMMGVILGFRGTCYYYRKAYYRAYLLDPPACAVGEFRGDRYAGETRLPWVLQNLHRYFLYASIVIWLFLTYDTIHGFFFEDGFGVGVGSIVLLINLVLLSGYWFGCHSLRHLIGGDVDCY
;
A
#
# COMPACT_ATOMS: atom_id res chain seq x y z
N MET A 1 0.71 45.92 20.96
CA MET A 1 0.75 44.46 21.17
C MET A 1 1.23 43.84 19.87
N GLU A 2 2.55 43.86 19.68
CA GLU A 2 3.24 43.18 18.60
C GLU A 2 3.82 41.87 19.15
N ASN A 3 3.97 40.89 18.26
CA ASN A 3 4.59 39.56 18.44
C ASN A 3 3.63 38.41 18.75
N SER A 4 3.14 37.74 17.70
CA SER A 4 3.33 36.28 17.49
C SER A 4 2.46 35.70 16.37
N VAL A 5 2.59 36.15 15.11
CA VAL A 5 2.19 35.31 13.94
C VAL A 5 3.20 35.53 12.81
N ALA A 6 4.47 35.24 13.07
CA ALA A 6 5.49 35.16 12.03
C ALA A 6 5.37 33.83 11.26
N VAL A 7 4.23 33.58 10.61
CA VAL A 7 4.06 32.51 9.59
C VAL A 7 3.04 32.97 8.56
N ARG A 8 3.28 34.14 7.94
CA ARG A 8 2.41 34.65 6.87
C ARG A 8 3.13 34.79 5.54
N ASP A 9 4.34 34.28 5.42
CA ASP A 9 4.99 34.16 4.11
C ASP A 9 4.71 32.77 3.54
N ARG A 10 3.53 32.62 2.93
CA ARG A 10 2.92 31.37 2.45
C ARG A 10 3.46 30.91 1.09
N GLY A 11 4.72 31.20 0.78
CA GLY A 11 5.35 30.75 -0.47
C GLY A 11 5.78 29.29 -0.38
N PHE A 12 5.68 28.56 -1.49
CA PHE A 12 6.19 27.19 -1.57
C PHE A 12 7.65 27.11 -1.10
N GLY A 13 7.94 26.20 -0.16
CA GLY A 13 9.28 25.99 0.39
C GLY A 13 9.79 27.08 1.34
N LYS A 14 9.02 28.15 1.59
CA LYS A 14 9.39 29.17 2.58
C LYS A 14 9.29 28.60 3.98
N THR A 15 10.35 28.76 4.77
CA THR A 15 10.43 28.24 6.13
C THR A 15 11.47 28.99 6.95
N LEU A 16 11.25 29.06 8.28
CA LEU A 16 12.25 29.53 9.25
C LEU A 16 13.20 28.40 9.70
N ARG A 17 12.94 27.17 9.26
CA ARG A 17 13.75 26.01 9.58
C ARG A 17 15.12 26.09 8.91
N ARG A 18 16.17 25.75 9.66
CA ARG A 18 17.56 25.67 9.19
C ARG A 18 18.03 24.24 8.94
N ASP A 19 17.24 23.25 9.34
CA ASP A 19 17.55 21.85 9.14
C ASP A 19 17.16 21.37 7.73
N ARG A 20 17.63 20.17 7.36
CA ARG A 20 17.37 19.55 6.05
C ARG A 20 15.97 18.93 5.99
N TRP A 21 14.95 19.77 6.14
CA TRP A 21 13.54 19.38 6.18
C TRP A 21 13.06 18.62 4.93
N TRP A 22 13.76 18.78 3.80
CA TRP A 22 13.45 18.13 2.52
C TRP A 22 13.93 16.67 2.46
N VAL A 23 14.84 16.24 3.34
CA VAL A 23 15.40 14.88 3.31
C VAL A 23 14.32 13.81 3.53
N PRO A 24 13.44 13.90 4.55
CA PRO A 24 12.36 12.92 4.72
C PRO A 24 11.38 12.81 3.54
N PRO A 25 10.80 13.89 2.98
CA PRO A 25 9.91 13.76 1.83
C PRO A 25 10.65 13.25 0.59
N LEU A 26 11.92 13.62 0.38
CA LEU A 26 12.70 13.09 -0.74
C LEU A 26 13.00 11.59 -0.60
N SER A 27 13.38 11.13 0.60
CA SER A 27 13.66 9.70 0.80
C SER A 27 12.41 8.85 0.57
N VAL A 28 11.25 9.35 0.99
CA VAL A 28 9.95 8.73 0.69
C VAL A 28 9.66 8.77 -0.81
N ALA A 29 9.88 9.90 -1.49
CA ALA A 29 9.66 10.01 -2.93
C ALA A 29 10.52 9.02 -3.75
N LEU A 30 11.79 8.87 -3.37
CA LEU A 30 12.71 7.93 -3.99
C LEU A 30 12.33 6.49 -3.66
N GLY A 31 12.07 6.18 -2.39
CA GLY A 31 11.69 4.82 -1.97
C GLY A 31 10.40 4.34 -2.61
N LEU A 32 9.33 5.16 -2.57
CA LEU A 32 8.05 4.84 -3.22
C LEU A 32 8.18 4.81 -4.75
N GLY A 33 8.99 5.68 -5.34
CA GLY A 33 9.20 5.73 -6.78
C GLY A 33 9.94 4.49 -7.30
N LEU A 34 11.04 4.10 -6.64
CA LEU A 34 11.81 2.90 -6.98
C LEU A 34 10.98 1.64 -6.77
N PHE A 35 10.34 1.51 -5.60
CA PHE A 35 9.48 0.36 -5.31
C PHE A 35 8.28 0.29 -6.28
N GLY A 36 7.63 1.43 -6.53
CA GLY A 36 6.50 1.52 -7.45
C GLY A 36 6.90 1.12 -8.87
N GLY A 37 8.01 1.66 -9.38
CA GLY A 37 8.53 1.30 -10.71
C GLY A 37 8.87 -0.19 -10.82
N TYR A 38 9.55 -0.75 -9.82
CA TYR A 38 9.83 -2.19 -9.77
C TYR A 38 8.55 -3.04 -9.70
N ALA A 39 7.60 -2.67 -8.84
CA ALA A 39 6.35 -3.39 -8.69
C ALA A 39 5.50 -3.34 -9.97
N THR A 40 5.46 -2.19 -10.65
CA THR A 40 4.79 -2.05 -11.96
C THR A 40 5.44 -2.96 -12.99
N TRP A 41 6.77 -2.97 -13.08
CA TRP A 41 7.48 -3.88 -13.99
C TRP A 41 7.18 -5.36 -13.66
N ALA A 42 7.26 -5.75 -12.39
CA ALA A 42 7.00 -7.13 -11.95
C ALA A 42 5.57 -7.58 -12.26
N VAL A 43 4.58 -6.71 -12.03
CA VAL A 43 3.18 -6.99 -12.35
C VAL A 43 2.97 -7.15 -13.86
N LEU A 44 3.56 -6.27 -14.67
CA LEU A 44 3.36 -6.30 -16.12
C LEU A 44 4.09 -7.46 -16.80
N GLN A 45 5.19 -7.97 -16.23
CA GLN A 45 5.92 -9.11 -16.78
C GLN A 45 5.05 -10.37 -16.86
N GLY A 46 4.18 -10.60 -15.88
CA GLY A 46 3.23 -11.73 -15.93
C GLY A 46 3.88 -13.12 -15.91
N GLY A 47 5.10 -13.25 -15.39
CA GLY A 47 5.88 -14.50 -15.36
C GLY A 47 6.72 -14.63 -14.08
N ASN A 48 7.37 -15.79 -13.88
CA ASN A 48 8.24 -16.09 -12.73
C ASN A 48 7.59 -15.85 -11.35
N TYR A 49 6.27 -15.99 -11.25
CA TYR A 49 5.53 -15.75 -10.01
C TYR A 49 5.22 -17.03 -9.24
N PHE A 50 5.46 -18.20 -9.82
CA PHE A 50 5.21 -19.50 -9.21
C PHE A 50 6.43 -20.42 -9.39
N ALA A 51 6.88 -20.99 -8.29
CA ALA A 51 7.90 -22.02 -8.23
C ALA A 51 7.60 -22.89 -7.01
N ASP A 52 7.01 -24.07 -7.22
CA ASP A 52 6.48 -24.92 -6.15
C ASP A 52 7.50 -25.13 -5.00
N PRO A 53 7.11 -24.94 -3.72
CA PRO A 53 5.78 -24.62 -3.19
C PRO A 53 5.48 -23.10 -3.06
N TYR A 54 6.27 -22.23 -3.68
CA TYR A 54 6.21 -20.78 -3.53
C TYR A 54 5.34 -20.08 -4.57
N LEU A 55 4.40 -19.28 -4.07
CA LEU A 55 3.61 -18.32 -4.85
C LEU A 55 3.96 -16.89 -4.46
N SER A 56 4.19 -16.05 -5.46
CA SER A 56 4.42 -14.61 -5.27
C SER A 56 3.19 -13.94 -4.63
N PRO A 57 3.36 -13.16 -3.55
CA PRO A 57 2.27 -12.44 -2.89
C PRO A 57 1.48 -11.48 -3.78
N LEU A 58 2.08 -10.98 -4.87
CA LEU A 58 1.40 -10.10 -5.83
C LEU A 58 0.41 -10.84 -6.74
N TYR A 59 0.51 -12.17 -6.80
CA TYR A 59 -0.32 -13.03 -7.65
C TYR A 59 -1.33 -13.85 -6.84
N SER A 60 -1.37 -13.69 -5.51
CA SER A 60 -2.27 -14.40 -4.61
C SER A 60 -3.54 -13.59 -4.30
N PRO A 61 -4.74 -14.17 -4.41
CA PRO A 61 -5.06 -15.43 -5.10
C PRO A 61 -5.01 -15.29 -6.63
N CYS A 62 -4.62 -16.36 -7.34
CA CYS A 62 -4.53 -16.36 -8.79
C CYS A 62 -5.91 -16.67 -9.42
N ILE A 63 -6.64 -15.62 -9.82
CA ILE A 63 -8.02 -15.74 -10.31
C ILE A 63 -8.16 -15.81 -11.84
N ALA A 64 -7.11 -15.49 -12.61
CA ALA A 64 -7.16 -15.48 -14.07
C ALA A 64 -7.01 -16.89 -14.67
N ALA A 65 -7.50 -17.11 -15.89
CA ALA A 65 -7.34 -18.38 -16.61
C ALA A 65 -5.88 -18.68 -17.01
N SER A 66 -5.04 -17.66 -17.09
CA SER A 66 -3.60 -17.80 -17.42
C SER A 66 -2.75 -18.35 -16.26
N CYS A 67 -3.33 -18.54 -15.08
CA CYS A 67 -2.67 -19.15 -13.93
C CYS A 67 -2.46 -20.66 -14.13
N PRO A 68 -1.33 -21.24 -13.67
CA PRO A 68 -1.15 -22.69 -13.57
C PRO A 68 -2.31 -23.34 -12.81
N GLU A 69 -2.71 -24.53 -13.26
CA GLU A 69 -3.88 -25.24 -12.73
C GLU A 69 -3.80 -25.49 -11.22
N GLN A 70 -2.59 -25.66 -10.69
CA GLN A 70 -2.32 -25.93 -9.27
C GLN A 70 -2.69 -24.77 -8.34
N ILE A 71 -2.63 -23.53 -8.84
CA ILE A 71 -2.85 -22.31 -8.05
C ILE A 71 -4.05 -21.49 -8.52
N ARG A 72 -4.78 -21.98 -9.53
CA ARG A 72 -5.89 -21.28 -10.16
C ARG A 72 -7.16 -21.41 -9.31
N LEU A 73 -7.67 -20.27 -8.85
CA LEU A 73 -8.86 -20.23 -7.99
C LEU A 73 -10.19 -20.17 -8.78
N LEU A 74 -10.29 -19.28 -9.78
CA LEU A 74 -11.54 -19.05 -10.53
C LEU A 74 -11.42 -19.29 -12.03
N GLY A 75 -10.30 -18.90 -12.65
CA GLY A 75 -10.06 -19.10 -14.08
C GLY A 75 -10.82 -18.14 -14.99
N ILE A 76 -10.75 -16.83 -14.71
CA ILE A 76 -11.39 -15.80 -15.55
C ILE A 76 -10.75 -15.76 -16.94
N GLU A 77 -11.50 -16.14 -17.98
CA GLU A 77 -11.02 -16.23 -19.37
C GLU A 77 -10.97 -14.89 -20.12
N TRP A 78 -11.85 -13.96 -19.79
CA TRP A 78 -11.94 -12.67 -20.51
C TRP A 78 -10.80 -11.69 -20.18
N TRP A 79 -9.90 -12.05 -19.25
CA TRP A 79 -8.79 -11.19 -18.82
C TRP A 79 -7.48 -11.59 -19.51
N PRO A 80 -7.03 -10.86 -20.56
CA PRO A 80 -5.83 -11.21 -21.33
C PRO A 80 -4.53 -10.73 -20.69
N PHE A 81 -4.60 -9.92 -19.63
CA PHE A 81 -3.43 -9.32 -19.00
C PHE A 81 -2.88 -10.16 -17.85
N SER A 82 -1.74 -9.76 -17.30
CA SER A 82 -1.13 -10.40 -16.13
C SER A 82 -2.14 -10.53 -14.97
N PRO A 83 -2.26 -11.72 -14.34
CA PRO A 83 -3.17 -11.94 -13.21
C PRO A 83 -2.91 -10.97 -12.05
N ALA A 84 -1.64 -10.58 -11.85
CA ALA A 84 -1.26 -9.67 -10.78
C ALA A 84 -1.86 -8.27 -10.91
N ILE A 85 -2.32 -7.85 -12.09
CA ILE A 85 -2.97 -6.52 -12.23
C ILE A 85 -4.27 -6.47 -11.40
N LEU A 86 -5.02 -7.57 -11.38
CA LEU A 86 -6.27 -7.67 -10.61
C LEU A 86 -5.97 -7.53 -9.11
N MET A 87 -4.94 -8.23 -8.63
CA MET A 87 -4.53 -8.18 -7.23
C MET A 87 -3.89 -6.83 -6.87
N MET A 88 -3.08 -6.27 -7.77
CA MET A 88 -2.47 -4.96 -7.61
C MET A 88 -3.52 -3.87 -7.46
N GLY A 89 -4.67 -3.97 -8.16
CA GLY A 89 -5.78 -3.04 -7.97
C GLY A 89 -6.26 -2.98 -6.52
N VAL A 90 -6.40 -4.13 -5.85
CA VAL A 90 -6.81 -4.20 -4.44
C VAL A 90 -5.68 -3.77 -3.51
N ILE A 91 -4.44 -4.25 -3.74
CA ILE A 91 -3.28 -3.94 -2.91
C ILE A 91 -2.98 -2.44 -2.96
N LEU A 92 -2.92 -1.86 -4.16
CA LEU A 92 -2.69 -0.44 -4.37
C LEU A 92 -3.90 0.38 -3.93
N GLY A 93 -5.12 -0.11 -4.13
CA GLY A 93 -6.33 0.53 -3.63
C GLY A 93 -6.30 0.66 -2.11
N PHE A 94 -6.02 -0.43 -1.39
CA PHE A 94 -5.93 -0.44 0.07
C PHE A 94 -4.80 0.45 0.60
N ARG A 95 -3.60 0.37 0.01
CA ARG A 95 -2.46 1.22 0.41
C ARG A 95 -2.67 2.67 0.02
N GLY A 96 -3.02 2.96 -1.23
CA GLY A 96 -3.16 4.32 -1.75
C GLY A 96 -4.28 5.14 -1.10
N THR A 97 -5.33 4.47 -0.60
CA THR A 97 -6.42 5.11 0.14
C THR A 97 -6.19 5.18 1.66
N CYS A 98 -5.15 4.52 2.17
CA CYS A 98 -4.82 4.54 3.59
C CYS A 98 -4.32 5.92 4.03
N TYR A 99 -4.78 6.40 5.20
CA TYR A 99 -4.35 7.67 5.79
C TYR A 99 -2.82 7.80 5.91
N TYR A 100 -2.14 6.72 6.30
CA TYR A 100 -0.67 6.71 6.44
C TYR A 100 0.04 6.95 5.09
N TYR A 101 -0.34 6.20 4.06
CA TYR A 101 0.23 6.36 2.72
C TYR A 101 -0.14 7.70 2.09
N ARG A 102 -1.38 8.17 2.31
CA ARG A 102 -1.82 9.50 1.90
C ARG A 102 -0.87 10.58 2.39
N LYS A 103 -0.57 10.57 3.70
CA LYS A 103 0.41 11.49 4.28
C LYS A 103 1.78 11.37 3.59
N ALA A 104 2.22 10.15 3.26
CA ALA A 104 3.51 9.93 2.60
C ALA A 104 3.56 10.57 1.20
N TYR A 105 2.62 10.26 0.30
CA TYR A 105 2.67 10.79 -1.06
C TYR A 105 2.23 12.26 -1.16
N TYR A 106 1.40 12.76 -0.24
CA TYR A 106 1.08 14.20 -0.18
C TYR A 106 2.32 15.02 0.19
N ARG A 107 3.13 14.55 1.15
CA ARG A 107 4.35 15.24 1.54
C ARG A 107 5.47 15.09 0.51
N ALA A 108 5.61 13.91 -0.06
CA ALA A 108 6.71 13.56 -0.95
C ALA A 108 6.53 14.09 -2.37
N TYR A 109 5.33 13.97 -2.95
CA TYR A 109 5.07 14.32 -4.35
C TYR A 109 4.20 15.58 -4.52
N LEU A 110 3.24 15.82 -3.63
CA LEU A 110 2.36 17.00 -3.72
C LEU A 110 2.86 18.20 -2.92
N LEU A 111 3.83 17.97 -2.03
CA LEU A 111 4.46 18.96 -1.17
C LEU A 111 3.41 19.76 -0.38
N ASP A 112 2.49 19.04 0.29
CA ASP A 112 1.26 19.59 0.86
C ASP A 112 1.02 19.18 2.34
N PRO A 113 1.53 19.95 3.33
CA PRO A 113 2.84 20.60 3.33
C PRO A 113 3.96 19.56 3.50
N PRO A 114 5.16 19.76 2.92
CA PRO A 114 6.24 18.76 2.94
C PRO A 114 6.77 18.49 4.35
N ALA A 115 6.75 19.50 5.24
CA ALA A 115 7.09 19.37 6.65
C ALA A 115 6.39 20.45 7.48
N CYS A 116 6.36 20.27 8.81
CA CYS A 116 5.86 21.30 9.72
C CYS A 116 6.66 22.61 9.55
N ALA A 117 5.95 23.74 9.53
CA ALA A 117 6.50 25.08 9.32
C ALA A 117 7.20 25.31 7.96
N VAL A 118 6.90 24.49 6.94
CA VAL A 118 7.35 24.69 5.55
C VAL A 118 6.13 24.97 4.68
N GLY A 119 6.17 26.05 3.91
CA GLY A 119 5.09 26.43 2.99
C GLY A 119 4.80 25.37 1.93
N GLU A 120 3.53 25.05 1.76
CA GLU A 120 3.02 24.06 0.81
C GLU A 120 2.92 24.58 -0.62
N PHE A 121 2.87 23.66 -1.59
CA PHE A 121 2.77 24.01 -3.01
C PHE A 121 1.35 24.47 -3.40
N ARG A 122 0.31 23.83 -2.87
CA ARG A 122 -1.09 24.09 -3.26
C ARG A 122 -1.70 25.34 -2.62
N GLY A 123 -1.13 25.83 -1.52
CA GLY A 123 -1.69 26.88 -0.67
C GLY A 123 -3.09 26.54 -0.16
N ASP A 124 -3.92 27.56 0.08
CA ASP A 124 -5.23 27.45 0.75
C ASP A 124 -6.33 26.69 -0.05
N ARG A 125 -5.98 25.95 -1.11
CA ARG A 125 -6.92 25.24 -2.00
C ARG A 125 -7.10 23.75 -1.64
N TYR A 126 -7.24 23.45 -0.36
CA TYR A 126 -7.59 22.11 0.10
C TYR A 126 -9.12 21.97 0.22
N ALA A 127 -9.72 21.12 -0.61
CA ALA A 127 -11.17 20.88 -0.63
C ALA A 127 -11.59 19.68 0.25
N GLY A 128 -10.68 19.11 1.04
CA GLY A 128 -10.94 17.88 1.77
C GLY A 128 -11.22 16.68 0.85
N GLU A 129 -11.85 15.65 1.42
CA GLU A 129 -12.26 14.41 0.74
C GLU A 129 -13.61 14.54 0.03
N THR A 130 -14.03 15.77 -0.29
CA THR A 130 -15.37 16.05 -0.84
C THR A 130 -15.41 16.15 -2.36
N ARG A 131 -14.25 16.23 -3.02
CA ARG A 131 -14.14 16.46 -4.47
C ARG A 131 -13.25 15.41 -5.12
N LEU A 132 -13.55 15.04 -6.37
CA LEU A 132 -12.64 14.22 -7.18
C LEU A 132 -11.26 14.91 -7.33
N PRO A 133 -10.14 14.16 -7.25
CA PRO A 133 -10.03 12.71 -7.02
C PRO A 133 -10.06 12.28 -5.54
N TRP A 134 -10.09 13.22 -4.59
CA TRP A 134 -9.94 12.96 -3.14
C TRP A 134 -11.11 12.23 -2.49
N VAL A 135 -12.31 12.29 -3.08
CA VAL A 135 -13.46 11.47 -2.65
C VAL A 135 -13.18 9.96 -2.75
N LEU A 136 -12.27 9.55 -3.66
CA LEU A 136 -11.93 8.14 -3.84
C LEU A 136 -11.26 7.53 -2.60
N GLN A 137 -10.77 8.37 -1.70
CA GLN A 137 -10.15 7.90 -0.47
C GLN A 137 -11.15 7.27 0.50
N ASN A 138 -12.43 7.64 0.41
CA ASN A 138 -13.50 6.98 1.17
C ASN A 138 -13.66 5.50 0.79
N LEU A 139 -13.14 5.08 -0.38
CA LEU A 139 -13.16 3.66 -0.77
C LEU A 139 -12.24 2.79 0.10
N HIS A 140 -11.40 3.37 0.96
CA HIS A 140 -10.52 2.60 1.84
C HIS A 140 -11.27 1.53 2.64
N ARG A 141 -12.50 1.82 3.09
CA ARG A 141 -13.35 0.86 3.80
C ARG A 141 -13.68 -0.37 2.95
N TYR A 142 -13.96 -0.20 1.67
CA TYR A 142 -14.26 -1.32 0.77
C TYR A 142 -13.00 -2.10 0.42
N PHE A 143 -11.88 -1.41 0.19
CA PHE A 143 -10.59 -2.07 -0.02
C PHE A 143 -10.12 -2.83 1.23
N LEU A 144 -10.46 -2.38 2.44
CA LEU A 144 -10.21 -3.14 3.66
C LEU A 144 -10.89 -4.51 3.58
N TYR A 145 -12.18 -4.58 3.23
CA TYR A 145 -12.90 -5.85 3.11
C TYR A 145 -12.28 -6.79 2.08
N ALA A 146 -11.92 -6.26 0.90
CA ALA A 146 -11.22 -7.04 -0.11
C ALA A 146 -9.83 -7.52 0.38
N SER A 147 -9.11 -6.68 1.13
CA SER A 147 -7.80 -7.04 1.68
C SER A 147 -7.86 -8.15 2.71
N ILE A 148 -8.97 -8.32 3.44
CA ILE A 148 -9.15 -9.43 4.40
C ILE A 148 -9.09 -10.76 3.66
N VAL A 149 -9.80 -10.84 2.54
CA VAL A 149 -9.83 -12.05 1.71
C VAL A 149 -8.44 -12.36 1.18
N ILE A 150 -7.74 -11.36 0.62
CA ILE A 150 -6.36 -11.54 0.13
C ILE A 150 -5.42 -11.97 1.25
N TRP A 151 -5.54 -11.39 2.45
CA TRP A 151 -4.69 -11.75 3.59
C TRP A 151 -4.87 -13.21 4.03
N LEU A 152 -6.10 -13.74 3.96
CA LEU A 152 -6.37 -15.15 4.24
C LEU A 152 -5.68 -16.08 3.23
N PHE A 153 -5.77 -15.77 1.93
CA PHE A 153 -5.07 -16.53 0.89
C PHE A 153 -3.56 -16.44 1.05
N LEU A 154 -3.04 -15.23 1.30
CA LEU A 154 -1.61 -15.05 1.53
C LEU A 154 -1.11 -15.83 2.76
N THR A 155 -1.94 -15.94 3.80
CA THR A 155 -1.63 -16.75 4.98
C THR A 155 -1.56 -18.24 4.61
N TYR A 156 -2.54 -18.73 3.84
CA TYR A 156 -2.55 -20.10 3.34
C TYR A 156 -1.30 -20.40 2.48
N ASP A 157 -0.98 -19.54 1.52
CA ASP A 157 0.17 -19.73 0.62
C ASP A 157 1.50 -19.68 1.39
N THR A 158 1.59 -18.84 2.41
CA THR A 158 2.77 -18.76 3.27
C THR A 158 2.95 -20.05 4.07
N ILE A 159 1.86 -20.61 4.61
CA ILE A 159 1.89 -21.90 5.31
C ILE A 159 2.26 -23.04 4.34
N HIS A 160 1.66 -23.05 3.15
CA HIS A 160 1.98 -24.01 2.08
C HIS A 160 3.45 -23.95 1.69
N GLY A 161 4.06 -22.76 1.68
CA GLY A 161 5.48 -22.57 1.41
C GLY A 161 6.45 -23.25 2.40
N PHE A 162 5.96 -23.86 3.48
CA PHE A 162 6.77 -24.70 4.38
C PHE A 162 6.66 -26.21 4.10
N PHE A 163 5.77 -26.62 3.20
CA PHE A 163 5.56 -28.02 2.84
C PHE A 163 6.16 -28.29 1.46
N PHE A 164 7.22 -29.10 1.43
CA PHE A 164 7.90 -29.57 0.23
C PHE A 164 7.48 -31.02 -0.05
N GLU A 165 7.89 -31.57 -1.20
CA GLU A 165 7.61 -32.97 -1.57
C GLU A 165 8.08 -33.98 -0.50
N ASP A 166 9.23 -33.73 0.14
CA ASP A 166 9.80 -34.56 1.20
C ASP A 166 9.21 -34.29 2.61
N GLY A 167 8.25 -33.37 2.73
CA GLY A 167 7.59 -32.98 3.97
C GLY A 167 7.89 -31.55 4.43
N PHE A 168 7.82 -31.31 5.74
CA PHE A 168 8.05 -29.97 6.31
C PHE A 168 9.51 -29.54 6.15
N GLY A 169 9.72 -28.33 5.61
CA GLY A 169 11.03 -27.73 5.44
C GLY A 169 11.01 -26.22 5.60
N VAL A 170 12.19 -25.62 5.66
CA VAL A 170 12.36 -24.16 5.70
C VAL A 170 13.34 -23.78 4.61
N GLY A 171 12.83 -23.21 3.52
CA GLY A 171 13.65 -22.62 2.48
C GLY A 171 13.74 -21.11 2.60
N VAL A 172 14.59 -20.51 1.78
CA VAL A 172 14.71 -19.03 1.70
C VAL A 172 13.37 -18.41 1.30
N GLY A 173 12.63 -19.05 0.39
CA GLY A 173 11.29 -18.60 -0.01
C GLY A 173 10.31 -18.60 1.17
N SER A 174 10.30 -19.66 1.99
CA SER A 174 9.42 -19.75 3.17
C SER A 174 9.68 -18.60 4.16
N ILE A 175 10.95 -18.28 4.40
CA ILE A 175 11.35 -17.17 5.27
C ILE A 175 10.91 -15.84 4.69
N VAL A 176 11.13 -15.61 3.39
CA VAL A 176 10.73 -14.36 2.72
C VAL A 176 9.21 -14.17 2.73
N LEU A 177 8.44 -15.22 2.46
CA LEU A 177 6.97 -15.20 2.51
C LEU A 177 6.48 -14.95 3.94
N LEU A 178 7.08 -15.62 4.94
CA LEU A 178 6.72 -15.41 6.34
C LEU A 178 7.00 -13.97 6.80
N ILE A 179 8.18 -13.43 6.48
CA ILE A 179 8.50 -12.03 6.78
C ILE A 179 7.49 -11.11 6.10
N ASN A 180 7.15 -11.37 4.84
CA ASN A 180 6.15 -10.57 4.14
C ASN A 180 4.78 -10.63 4.85
N LEU A 181 4.31 -11.84 5.20
CA LEU A 181 3.04 -12.04 5.90
C LEU A 181 3.05 -11.31 7.24
N VAL A 182 4.11 -11.42 8.04
CA VAL A 182 4.22 -10.75 9.35
C VAL A 182 4.19 -9.23 9.20
N LEU A 183 4.97 -8.67 8.28
CA LEU A 183 5.00 -7.22 8.04
C LEU A 183 3.65 -6.69 7.52
N LEU A 184 2.99 -7.44 6.63
CA LEU A 184 1.66 -7.08 6.13
C LEU A 184 0.60 -7.20 7.22
N SER A 185 0.68 -8.24 8.06
CA SER A 185 -0.21 -8.42 9.20
C SER A 185 -0.05 -7.27 10.19
N GLY A 186 1.19 -6.86 10.49
CA GLY A 186 1.44 -5.69 11.34
C GLY A 186 0.83 -4.39 10.78
N TYR A 187 0.94 -4.17 9.47
CA TYR A 187 0.27 -3.07 8.78
C TYR A 187 -1.26 -3.18 8.85
N TRP A 188 -1.80 -4.38 8.66
CA TRP A 188 -3.24 -4.65 8.62
C TRP A 188 -3.89 -4.50 10.00
N PHE A 189 -3.35 -5.15 11.04
CA PHE A 189 -3.78 -5.01 12.44
C PHE A 189 -3.49 -3.62 13.03
N GLY A 190 -2.54 -2.89 12.45
CA GLY A 190 -2.28 -1.48 12.75
C GLY A 190 -3.34 -0.52 12.17
N CYS A 191 -4.16 -0.97 11.22
CA CYS A 191 -5.12 -0.11 10.54
C CYS A 191 -6.24 0.37 11.48
N HIS A 192 -6.41 1.69 11.55
CA HIS A 192 -7.47 2.31 12.34
C HIS A 192 -8.87 1.86 11.89
N SER A 193 -9.08 1.74 10.57
CA SER A 193 -10.36 1.27 10.01
C SER A 193 -10.71 -0.16 10.46
N LEU A 194 -9.71 -1.04 10.56
CA LEU A 194 -9.91 -2.41 11.05
C LEU A 194 -10.21 -2.44 12.54
N ARG A 195 -9.51 -1.62 13.34
CA ARG A 195 -9.75 -1.50 14.78
C ARG A 195 -11.14 -0.95 15.07
N HIS A 196 -11.60 0.02 14.28
CA HIS A 196 -12.97 0.54 14.35
C HIS A 196 -14.01 -0.54 13.95
N LEU A 197 -13.74 -1.30 12.89
CA LEU A 197 -14.62 -2.40 12.45
C LEU A 197 -14.79 -3.50 13.53
N ILE A 198 -13.71 -3.87 14.22
CA ILE A 198 -13.72 -4.95 15.24
C ILE A 198 -14.16 -4.41 16.61
N GLY A 199 -13.64 -3.25 17.01
CA GLY A 199 -13.84 -2.65 18.33
C GLY A 199 -15.12 -1.83 18.47
N GLY A 200 -15.78 -1.45 17.37
CA GLY A 200 -16.98 -0.62 17.38
C GLY A 200 -16.68 0.87 17.63
N ASP A 201 -17.75 1.62 17.95
CA ASP A 201 -17.77 3.08 18.16
C ASP A 201 -17.17 3.51 19.50
N VAL A 202 -15.97 3.06 19.83
CA VAL A 202 -15.33 3.44 21.10
C VAL A 202 -14.75 4.87 21.06
N ASP A 203 -14.71 5.51 19.90
CA ASP A 203 -14.20 6.87 19.71
C ASP A 203 -14.69 7.44 18.36
N CYS A 204 -15.94 7.88 18.32
CA CYS A 204 -16.49 8.62 17.17
C CYS A 204 -16.21 10.11 17.34
N TYR A 205 -15.36 10.67 16.49
CA TYR A 205 -15.13 12.12 16.35
C TYR A 205 -15.56 12.58 14.96
#